data_AF-A0A7Z7N0S6-F1
#
_entry.id   AF-A0A7Z7N0S6-F1
#
_cell.length_a   1.000
_cell.length_b   1.000
_cell.length_c   1.000
_cell.angle_alpha   90.00
_cell.angle_beta   90.00
_cell.angle_gamma   90.00
#
_symmetry.space_group_name_H-M   'P 1'
#
loop_
_entity.id
_entity.type
_entity.pdbx_description
1 polymer ?
#
loop_
_entity_poly.entity_id
_entity_poly.type
_entity_poly.pdbx_seq_one_letter_code
_entity_poly.pdbx_strand_id
1 'polypeptide(L)'
;MRKTLCALVAACALTSQAQAQSSVTLFGILDVGLSYVSNENGSHNFKADDSIWTPSIWGIRGVEDLGGGYKTLFELASQFSVNSGAGIPGPNADFNRQAFVGLSKDDVGRITFGQQYNLMADFLFFPPARLDGAFTYGGLYNMGSSVKTVGRRRLG
;
A
#
# COMPACT_ATOMS: atom_id res chain seq x y z
N MET A 1 5.85 48.55 -32.46
CA MET A 1 6.69 47.67 -31.62
C MET A 1 6.30 47.64 -30.14
N ARG A 2 5.69 48.68 -29.56
CA ARG A 2 5.25 48.67 -28.14
C ARG A 2 4.03 47.77 -27.83
N LYS A 3 3.11 47.58 -28.80
CA LYS A 3 1.88 46.79 -28.60
C LYS A 3 2.12 45.27 -28.55
N THR A 4 3.15 44.78 -29.22
CA THR A 4 3.53 43.36 -29.22
C THR A 4 4.19 42.92 -27.91
N LEU A 5 4.86 43.83 -27.20
CA LEU A 5 5.48 43.54 -25.91
C LEU A 5 4.42 43.31 -24.81
N CYS A 6 3.35 44.11 -24.82
CA CYS A 6 2.25 43.97 -23.85
C CYS A 6 1.44 42.67 -24.04
N ALA A 7 1.27 42.22 -25.29
CA ALA A 7 0.60 40.95 -25.58
C ALA A 7 1.41 39.73 -25.09
N LEU A 8 2.75 39.80 -25.18
CA LEU A 8 3.63 38.73 -24.71
C LEU A 8 3.66 38.63 -23.17
N VAL A 9 3.66 39.77 -22.48
CA VAL A 9 3.60 39.83 -21.01
C VAL A 9 2.25 39.34 -20.48
N ALA A 10 1.14 39.66 -21.17
CA ALA A 10 -0.19 39.16 -20.82
C ALA A 10 -0.33 37.64 -21.06
N ALA A 11 0.30 37.10 -22.10
CA ALA A 11 0.31 35.66 -22.37
C ALA A 11 1.13 34.86 -21.34
N CYS A 12 2.24 35.41 -20.84
CA CYS A 12 3.02 34.77 -19.77
C CYS A 12 2.30 34.79 -18.41
N ALA A 13 1.50 35.83 -18.13
CA ALA A 13 0.72 35.94 -16.89
C ALA A 13 -0.44 34.92 -16.78
N LEU A 14 -0.82 34.26 -17.88
CA LEU A 14 -1.84 33.20 -17.89
C LEU A 14 -1.27 31.80 -17.58
N THR A 15 0.05 31.65 -17.46
CA THR A 15 0.68 30.33 -17.22
C THR A 15 0.85 29.96 -15.75
N SER A 16 0.57 30.88 -14.82
CA SER A 16 0.88 30.70 -13.39
C SER A 16 -0.29 30.18 -12.54
N GLN A 17 -1.36 29.68 -13.14
CA GLN A 17 -2.51 29.21 -12.37
C GLN A 17 -3.21 28.00 -12.99
N ALA A 18 -2.44 26.96 -13.31
CA ALA A 18 -3.01 25.62 -13.26
C ALA A 18 -3.30 25.32 -11.78
N GLN A 19 -4.47 25.76 -11.30
CA GLN A 19 -5.06 25.25 -10.05
C GLN A 19 -5.57 23.84 -10.35
N ALA A 20 -4.67 22.91 -10.66
CA ALA A 20 -5.02 21.50 -10.62
C ALA A 20 -5.44 21.22 -9.18
N GLN A 21 -6.70 20.85 -8.97
CA GLN A 21 -7.23 20.49 -7.66
C GLN A 21 -6.69 19.10 -7.30
N SER A 22 -5.37 19.02 -7.14
CA SER A 22 -4.63 17.80 -6.85
C SER A 22 -4.94 17.39 -5.42
N SER A 23 -5.71 16.32 -5.24
CA SER A 23 -6.03 15.80 -3.92
C SER A 23 -4.99 14.75 -3.53
N VAL A 24 -4.20 15.05 -2.50
CA VAL A 24 -3.39 14.04 -1.81
C VAL A 24 -4.22 13.48 -0.66
N THR A 25 -4.35 12.17 -0.60
CA THR A 25 -5.08 11.45 0.44
C THR A 25 -4.09 10.62 1.25
N LEU A 26 -4.03 10.88 2.56
CA LEU A 26 -3.47 9.94 3.52
C LEU A 26 -4.51 8.85 3.78
N PHE A 27 -4.10 7.58 3.67
CA PHE A 27 -4.96 6.44 3.89
C PHE A 27 -4.22 5.37 4.70
N GLY A 28 -5.00 4.43 5.25
CA GLY A 28 -4.43 3.30 5.98
C GLY A 28 -5.50 2.40 6.57
N ILE A 29 -5.04 1.27 7.09
CA ILE A 29 -5.82 0.30 7.85
C ILE A 29 -5.00 -0.03 9.09
N LEU A 30 -5.66 -0.09 10.24
CA LEU A 30 -5.07 -0.51 11.50
C LEU A 30 -5.79 -1.78 11.96
N ASP A 31 -5.03 -2.82 12.22
CA ASP A 31 -5.51 -4.09 12.77
C ASP A 31 -4.75 -4.40 14.06
N VAL A 32 -5.48 -4.43 15.17
CA VAL A 32 -5.01 -4.65 16.53
C VAL A 32 -6.01 -5.51 17.27
N GLY A 33 -5.53 -6.51 17.99
CA GLY A 33 -6.35 -7.40 18.80
C GLY A 33 -5.64 -7.83 20.08
N LEU A 34 -6.43 -8.24 21.08
CA LEU A 34 -5.93 -8.96 22.25
C LEU A 34 -6.20 -10.44 22.06
N SER A 35 -5.15 -11.25 22.19
CA SER A 35 -5.19 -12.70 22.01
C SER A 35 -4.92 -13.40 23.32
N TYR A 36 -5.72 -14.42 23.62
CA TYR A 36 -5.39 -15.44 24.60
C TYR A 36 -5.02 -16.72 23.86
N VAL A 37 -3.81 -17.21 24.08
CA VAL A 37 -3.31 -18.45 23.51
C VAL A 37 -3.15 -19.45 24.64
N SER A 38 -3.92 -20.53 24.62
CA SER A 38 -3.91 -21.55 25.68
C SER A 38 -2.62 -22.35 25.76
N ASN A 39 -1.90 -22.48 24.64
CA ASN A 39 -0.57 -23.08 24.58
C ASN A 39 0.31 -22.37 23.54
N GLU A 40 1.17 -21.48 24.02
CA GLU A 40 2.27 -20.91 23.27
C GLU A 40 3.56 -21.30 23.98
N ASN A 41 4.37 -22.14 23.32
CA ASN A 41 5.64 -22.63 23.87
C ASN A 41 5.50 -23.38 25.22
N GLY A 42 4.37 -24.07 25.44
CA GLY A 42 4.14 -24.92 26.62
C GLY A 42 3.38 -24.26 27.79
N SER A 43 2.97 -23.00 27.67
CA SER A 43 2.16 -22.29 28.67
C SER A 43 1.04 -21.47 28.02
N HIS A 44 0.05 -21.03 28.80
CA HIS A 44 -0.90 -20.03 28.35
C HIS A 44 -0.24 -18.65 28.26
N ASN A 45 -0.70 -17.83 27.32
CA ASN A 45 -0.20 -16.48 27.07
C ASN A 45 -1.35 -15.51 26.76
N PHE A 46 -1.22 -14.27 27.24
CA PHE A 46 -2.07 -13.14 26.87
C PHE A 46 -1.20 -12.11 26.18
N LYS A 47 -1.56 -11.70 24.97
CA LYS A 47 -0.75 -10.77 24.17
C LYS A 47 -1.61 -9.80 23.37
N ALA A 48 -1.06 -8.62 23.12
CA ALA A 48 -1.54 -7.75 22.06
C ALA A 48 -0.90 -8.22 20.76
N ASP A 49 -1.73 -8.61 19.81
CA ASP A 49 -1.31 -8.98 18.46
C ASP A 49 -1.80 -7.90 17.49
N ASP A 50 -1.09 -7.76 16.38
CA ASP A 50 -1.41 -6.79 15.34
C ASP A 50 -1.23 -7.42 13.96
N SER A 51 -1.88 -6.84 12.95
CA SER A 51 -1.86 -7.34 11.58
C SER A 51 -2.29 -8.82 11.48
N ILE A 52 -3.30 -9.22 12.26
CA ILE A 52 -3.78 -10.60 12.37
C ILE A 52 -4.63 -10.99 11.18
N TRP A 53 -5.64 -10.18 10.89
CA TRP A 53 -6.64 -10.40 9.87
C TRP A 53 -6.22 -9.71 8.58
N THR A 54 -5.74 -8.48 8.70
CA THR A 54 -5.21 -7.70 7.58
C THR A 54 -3.93 -7.00 7.97
N PRO A 55 -2.97 -6.83 7.06
CA PRO A 55 -1.77 -6.07 7.36
C PRO A 55 -2.12 -4.63 7.75
N SER A 56 -1.52 -4.14 8.84
CA SER A 56 -1.60 -2.73 9.20
C SER A 56 -0.74 -1.90 8.23
N ILE A 57 -1.37 -0.95 7.56
CA ILE A 57 -0.79 -0.19 6.45
C ILE A 57 -1.07 1.29 6.66
N TRP A 58 -0.09 2.12 6.32
CA TRP A 58 -0.31 3.53 6.08
C TRP A 58 0.26 3.91 4.70
N GLY A 59 -0.31 4.93 4.08
CA GLY A 59 0.18 5.38 2.78
C GLY A 59 -0.42 6.70 2.33
N ILE A 60 0.17 7.26 1.29
CA ILE A 60 -0.31 8.45 0.62
C ILE A 60 -0.58 8.12 -0.85
N ARG A 61 -1.69 8.63 -1.37
CA ARG A 61 -2.01 8.55 -2.79
C ARG A 61 -2.49 9.88 -3.30
N GLY A 62 -2.28 10.14 -4.57
CA GLY A 62 -2.77 11.34 -5.22
C GLY A 62 -3.18 11.08 -6.65
N VAL A 63 -4.14 11.88 -7.11
CA VAL A 63 -4.55 11.95 -8.50
C VAL A 63 -4.58 13.42 -8.90
N GLU A 64 -3.98 13.74 -10.03
CA GLU A 64 -3.94 15.07 -10.59
C GLU A 64 -4.48 15.02 -12.02
N ASP A 65 -5.46 15.87 -12.29
CA ASP A 65 -6.06 16.00 -13.61
C ASP A 65 -5.19 16.92 -14.48
N LEU A 66 -4.67 16.40 -15.59
CA LEU A 66 -3.87 17.15 -16.55
C LEU A 66 -4.74 17.82 -17.64
N GLY A 67 -6.05 17.59 -17.61
CA GLY A 67 -7.00 18.01 -18.63
C GLY A 67 -7.07 17.04 -19.82
N GLY A 68 -8.10 17.21 -20.65
CA GLY A 68 -8.30 16.39 -21.85
C GLY A 68 -8.49 14.89 -21.58
N GLY A 69 -8.95 14.53 -20.37
CA GLY A 69 -9.14 13.15 -19.93
C GLY A 69 -7.86 12.45 -19.45
N TYR A 70 -6.73 13.14 -19.35
CA TYR A 70 -5.49 12.59 -18.81
C TYR A 70 -5.36 12.87 -17.31
N LYS A 71 -4.93 11.87 -16.54
CA LYS A 71 -4.69 12.01 -15.10
C LYS A 71 -3.39 11.35 -14.71
N THR A 72 -2.57 12.05 -13.95
CA THR A 72 -1.42 11.47 -13.25
C THR A 72 -1.87 10.92 -11.91
N LEU A 73 -1.18 9.89 -11.45
CA LEU A 73 -1.48 9.26 -10.17
C LEU A 73 -0.22 8.70 -9.54
N PHE A 74 -0.20 8.65 -8.21
CA PHE A 74 0.86 8.01 -7.46
C PHE A 74 0.30 7.36 -6.20
N GLU A 75 1.01 6.37 -5.71
CA GLU A 75 0.73 5.72 -4.43
C GLU A 75 2.02 5.27 -3.77
N LEU A 76 2.14 5.58 -2.49
CA LEU A 76 3.23 5.19 -1.62
C LEU A 76 2.62 4.57 -0.36
N ALA A 77 2.83 3.29 -0.11
CA ALA A 77 2.23 2.54 0.99
C ALA A 77 3.24 1.64 1.71
N SER A 78 3.23 1.70 3.04
CA SER A 78 4.12 1.00 3.95
C SER A 78 3.35 0.05 4.86
N GLN A 79 3.92 -1.11 5.16
CA GLN A 79 3.43 -1.97 6.24
C GLN A 79 4.22 -1.73 7.53
N PHE A 80 3.53 -1.69 8.66
CA PHE A 80 4.15 -1.51 9.96
C PHE A 80 3.46 -2.33 11.05
N SER A 81 4.17 -2.57 12.15
CA SER A 81 3.59 -3.14 13.35
C SER A 81 2.97 -2.04 14.20
N VAL A 82 1.71 -2.20 14.58
CA VAL A 82 1.01 -1.22 15.44
C VAL A 82 1.53 -1.27 16.87
N ASN A 83 1.96 -2.45 17.33
CA ASN A 83 2.48 -2.65 18.68
C ASN A 83 3.83 -1.97 18.90
N SER A 84 4.73 -2.00 17.91
CA SER A 84 6.08 -1.45 18.04
C SER A 84 6.34 -0.18 17.22
N GLY A 85 5.44 0.15 16.29
CA GLY A 85 5.63 1.23 15.30
C GLY A 85 6.67 0.91 14.22
N ALA A 86 7.36 -0.23 14.29
CA ALA A 86 8.41 -0.58 13.36
C ALA A 86 7.84 -0.99 11.99
N GLY A 87 8.51 -0.61 10.91
CA GLY A 87 8.24 -1.16 9.57
C GLY A 87 8.39 -2.69 9.54
N ILE A 88 7.61 -3.35 8.69
CA ILE A 88 7.67 -4.81 8.47
C ILE A 88 8.17 -5.02 7.05
N PRO A 89 9.20 -5.84 6.77
CA PRO A 89 9.77 -6.89 7.63
C PRO A 89 10.90 -6.43 8.56
N GLY A 90 11.22 -5.13 8.60
CA GLY A 90 12.25 -4.60 9.50
C GLY A 90 12.27 -3.08 9.54
N PRO A 91 13.07 -2.49 10.45
CA PRO A 91 13.22 -1.04 10.54
C PRO A 91 13.72 -0.47 9.19
N ASN A 92 13.16 0.67 8.80
CA ASN A 92 13.37 1.35 7.50
C ASN A 92 12.71 0.68 6.27
N ALA A 93 11.74 -0.21 6.46
CA ALA A 93 10.95 -0.78 5.36
C ALA A 93 9.83 0.17 4.89
N ASP A 94 10.16 1.44 4.64
CA ASP A 94 9.19 2.43 4.15
C ASP A 94 8.83 2.19 2.68
N PHE A 95 7.56 2.41 2.36
CA PHE A 95 6.94 2.26 1.04
C PHE A 95 7.15 0.90 0.38
N ASN A 96 7.28 -0.14 1.21
CA ASN A 96 7.62 -1.48 0.79
C ASN A 96 6.45 -2.29 0.21
N ARG A 97 5.22 -1.78 0.27
CA ARG A 97 4.06 -2.45 -0.32
C ARG A 97 3.82 -1.98 -1.74
N GLN A 98 3.64 -0.67 -1.89
CA GLN A 98 3.42 -0.03 -3.18
C GLN A 98 4.19 1.28 -3.19
N ALA A 99 4.94 1.49 -4.27
CA ALA A 99 5.62 2.74 -4.54
C ALA A 99 5.66 2.94 -6.05
N PHE A 100 4.64 3.56 -6.61
CA PHE A 100 4.52 3.74 -8.05
C PHE A 100 3.99 5.12 -8.43
N VAL A 101 4.27 5.49 -9.68
CA VAL A 101 3.63 6.61 -10.37
C VAL A 101 2.98 6.08 -11.64
N GLY A 102 2.01 6.80 -12.18
CA GLY A 102 1.34 6.40 -13.40
C GLY A 102 0.66 7.53 -14.13
N LEU A 103 0.29 7.23 -15.36
CA LEU A 103 -0.55 8.05 -16.21
C LEU A 103 -1.77 7.21 -16.60
N SER A 104 -2.94 7.83 -16.52
CA SER A 104 -4.20 7.25 -16.95
C SER A 104 -4.88 8.17 -17.94
N LYS A 105 -5.68 7.58 -18.81
CA LYS A 105 -6.55 8.29 -19.72
C LYS A 105 -7.91 7.63 -19.72
N ASP A 106 -8.95 8.46 -19.68
CA ASP A 106 -10.33 8.01 -19.81
C ASP A 106 -10.49 7.18 -21.10
N ASP A 107 -11.23 6.08 -21.02
CA ASP A 107 -11.50 5.10 -22.09
C ASP A 107 -10.31 4.32 -22.67
N VAL A 108 -9.07 4.58 -22.24
CA VAL A 108 -7.88 3.85 -22.68
C VAL A 108 -7.28 2.99 -21.57
N GLY A 109 -7.34 3.47 -20.32
CA GLY A 109 -6.79 2.78 -19.16
C GLY A 109 -5.58 3.48 -18.56
N ARG A 110 -4.73 2.73 -17.87
CA ARG A 110 -3.66 3.25 -17.01
C ARG A 110 -2.37 2.48 -17.22
N ILE A 111 -1.26 3.21 -17.24
CA ILE A 111 0.10 2.66 -17.20
C ILE A 111 0.82 3.16 -15.95
N THR A 112 1.53 2.25 -15.26
CA THR A 112 2.23 2.55 -14.01
C THR A 112 3.66 2.02 -14.04
N PHE A 113 4.52 2.69 -13.29
CA PHE A 113 5.92 2.34 -13.13
C PHE A 113 6.30 2.44 -11.65
N GLY A 114 7.00 1.43 -11.17
CA GLY A 114 7.51 1.36 -9.80
C GLY A 114 7.25 0.00 -9.16
N GLN A 115 7.23 -0.01 -7.83
CA GLN A 115 6.90 -1.16 -7.02
C GLN A 115 5.39 -1.29 -6.90
N GLN A 116 4.86 -2.37 -7.46
CA GLN A 116 3.44 -2.69 -7.44
C GLN A 116 3.26 -4.20 -7.31
N TYR A 117 2.09 -4.62 -6.87
CA TYR A 117 1.74 -6.03 -6.85
C TYR A 117 1.74 -6.60 -8.27
N ASN A 118 2.10 -7.88 -8.36
CA ASN A 118 1.98 -8.61 -9.60
C ASN A 118 0.53 -9.09 -9.77
N LEU A 119 0.19 -9.48 -11.00
CA LEU A 119 -1.16 -9.94 -11.35
C LEU A 119 -1.67 -11.06 -10.44
N MET A 120 -0.79 -11.99 -10.05
CA MET A 120 -1.16 -13.10 -9.17
C MET A 120 -1.58 -12.60 -7.79
N ALA A 121 -0.84 -11.66 -7.20
CA ALA A 121 -1.20 -11.08 -5.92
C ALA A 121 -2.52 -10.31 -6.00
N ASP A 122 -2.75 -9.56 -7.08
CA ASP A 122 -4.00 -8.84 -7.35
C ASP A 122 -5.22 -9.76 -7.42
N PHE A 123 -5.11 -10.89 -8.12
CA PHE A 123 -6.22 -11.84 -8.24
C PHE A 123 -6.45 -12.70 -6.99
N LEU A 124 -5.40 -13.08 -6.28
CA LEU A 124 -5.53 -13.98 -5.13
C LEU A 124 -5.94 -13.25 -3.86
N PHE A 125 -5.34 -12.09 -3.58
CA PHE A 125 -5.44 -11.45 -2.25
C PHE A 125 -6.32 -10.20 -2.24
N PHE A 126 -6.48 -9.49 -3.36
CA PHE A 126 -7.16 -8.20 -3.39
C PHE A 126 -8.56 -8.27 -4.05
N PRO A 127 -9.50 -7.39 -3.67
CA PRO A 127 -10.79 -7.26 -4.38
C PRO A 127 -10.57 -6.91 -5.86
N PRO A 128 -11.45 -7.36 -6.78
CA PRO A 128 -12.72 -8.06 -6.55
C PRO A 128 -12.62 -9.58 -6.50
N ALA A 129 -11.47 -10.17 -6.86
CA ALA A 129 -11.35 -11.60 -7.07
C ALA A 129 -11.20 -12.40 -5.76
N ARG A 130 -10.33 -11.96 -4.82
CA ARG A 130 -10.11 -12.59 -3.49
C ARG A 130 -10.16 -14.12 -3.50
N LEU A 131 -9.41 -14.73 -4.42
CA LEU A 131 -9.49 -16.18 -4.65
C LEU A 131 -8.72 -17.02 -3.62
N ASP A 132 -8.03 -16.38 -2.66
CA ASP A 132 -7.38 -17.09 -1.56
C ASP A 132 -8.32 -17.31 -0.35
N GLY A 133 -8.82 -18.55 -0.25
CA GLY A 133 -9.58 -19.00 0.91
C GLY A 133 -8.75 -19.05 2.20
N ALA A 134 -7.43 -19.27 2.12
CA ALA A 134 -6.58 -19.33 3.31
C ALA A 134 -6.49 -17.97 4.01
N PHE A 135 -6.34 -16.89 3.25
CA PHE A 135 -6.39 -15.52 3.79
C PHE A 135 -7.74 -15.17 4.42
N THR A 136 -8.84 -15.62 3.81
CA THR A 136 -10.20 -15.29 4.26
C THR A 136 -10.60 -16.02 5.56
N TYR A 137 -10.05 -17.20 5.85
CA TYR A 137 -10.43 -17.97 7.05
C TYR A 137 -9.31 -18.09 8.09
N GLY A 138 -8.05 -17.99 7.68
CA GLY A 138 -6.88 -18.12 8.56
C GLY A 138 -6.18 -16.82 8.91
N GLY A 139 -6.48 -15.71 8.22
CA GLY A 139 -5.74 -14.45 8.36
C GLY A 139 -4.24 -14.61 8.12
N LEU A 140 -3.47 -13.61 8.55
CA LEU A 140 -1.99 -13.62 8.49
C LEU A 140 -1.35 -14.54 9.55
N TYR A 141 -2.10 -15.07 10.52
CA TYR A 141 -1.60 -16.08 11.48
C TYR A 141 -0.94 -17.28 10.79
N ASN A 142 -1.50 -17.71 9.65
CA ASN A 142 -1.03 -18.88 8.92
C ASN A 142 0.22 -18.60 8.07
N MET A 143 0.50 -17.32 7.77
CA MET A 143 1.66 -16.90 6.98
C MET A 143 2.91 -16.65 7.84
N GLY A 144 2.72 -16.24 9.11
CA GLY A 144 3.80 -16.06 10.09
C GLY A 144 4.31 -17.36 10.70
N SER A 145 3.49 -18.41 10.70
CA SER A 145 3.91 -19.77 11.08
C SER A 145 4.61 -20.46 9.92
N SER A 146 5.75 -19.91 9.48
CA SER A 146 6.72 -20.71 8.75
C SER A 146 7.00 -21.94 9.60
N VAL A 147 6.53 -23.10 9.15
CA VAL A 147 6.76 -24.40 9.73
C VAL A 147 8.26 -24.52 9.95
N LYS A 148 8.73 -24.27 11.17
CA LYS A 148 10.04 -24.74 11.61
C LYS A 148 9.86 -26.24 11.64
N THR A 149 10.21 -26.90 10.53
CA THR A 149 10.34 -28.35 10.44
C THR A 149 11.12 -28.78 11.66
N VAL A 150 10.41 -29.37 12.63
CA VAL A 150 11.00 -29.94 13.83
C VAL A 150 12.02 -30.95 13.33
N GLY A 151 13.30 -30.63 13.53
CA GLY A 151 14.40 -31.48 13.10
C GLY A 151 14.15 -32.89 13.61
N ARG A 152 14.00 -33.83 12.68
CA ARG A 152 13.90 -35.26 13.01
C ARG A 152 15.13 -35.61 13.84
N ARG A 153 14.90 -35.87 15.13
CA ARG A 153 15.88 -36.47 16.03
C ARG A 153 16.24 -37.84 15.43
N ARG A 154 17.42 -37.96 14.83
CA ARG A 154 18.00 -39.28 14.52
C ARG A 154 18.21 -39.97 15.86
N LEU A 155 17.42 -41.00 16.11
CA LEU A 155 17.73 -42.01 17.12
C LEU A 155 18.90 -42.82 16.58
N GLY A 156 20.01 -42.80 17.29
CA GLY A 156 21.08 -43.78 17.23
C GLY A 156 21.05 -44.61 18.51
#